data_AF-A0A554LXJ3-F1
#
_entry.id   AF-A0A554LXJ3-F1
#
_cell.length_a   1.000
_cell.length_b   1.000
_cell.length_c   1.000
_cell.angle_alpha   90.00
_cell.angle_beta   90.00
_cell.angle_gamma   90.00
#
_symmetry.space_group_name_H-M   'P 1'
#
loop_
_entity.id
_entity.type
_entity.pdbx_description
1 polymer ?
#
loop_
_entity_poly.entity_id
_entity_poly.type
_entity_poly.pdbx_seq_one_letter_code
_entity_poly.pdbx_strand_id
1 'polypeptide(L)'
;MGSCSCITTLLATLSAMHEAIFHPLSRQAITWASAVKEPILLSTKQCLETRDVLRAKIDSLTIRLMRQGLKEDRIRLLDAVLSEIGSNAFDHNIGQWRDVPGVFFGIEETEDGVLCVLADRGQGLLTTLRRVRSELTNDAEALRVAFTERLSGRAPEQRGNGLKFVRSILLQDGIDLWYGSGNAAYTVVRREENWMEADPPILGCCAILFLRNP
;
A
#
# COMPACT_ATOMS: atom_id res chain seq x y z
N MET A 1 -35.55 2.48 18.70
CA MET A 1 -34.85 3.37 17.75
C MET A 1 -33.36 3.12 17.92
N GLY A 2 -32.69 2.44 16.99
CA GLY A 2 -31.29 2.05 17.19
C GLY A 2 -30.63 1.22 16.09
N SER A 3 -31.34 0.80 15.04
CA SER A 3 -30.81 -0.10 14.01
C SER A 3 -30.41 0.58 12.69
N CYS A 4 -30.68 1.89 12.51
CA CYS A 4 -30.48 2.56 11.23
C CYS A 4 -29.06 3.16 11.07
N SER A 5 -28.28 3.31 12.15
CA SER A 5 -26.97 3.99 12.12
C SER A 5 -25.79 3.10 11.72
N CYS A 6 -25.88 1.77 11.84
CA CYS A 6 -24.76 0.86 11.51
C CYS A 6 -24.68 0.55 10.01
N ILE A 7 -25.83 0.41 9.34
CA ILE A 7 -25.89 0.00 7.92
C ILE A 7 -25.42 1.14 7.00
N THR A 8 -25.77 2.40 7.33
CA THR A 8 -25.37 3.58 6.56
C THR A 8 -23.86 3.83 6.65
N THR A 9 -23.24 3.54 7.80
CA THR A 9 -21.78 3.69 7.99
C THR A 9 -20.99 2.66 7.20
N LEU A 10 -21.44 1.40 7.14
CA LEU A 10 -20.80 0.32 6.38
C LEU A 10 -20.87 0.54 4.84
N LEU A 11 -21.98 1.10 4.36
CA LEU A 11 -22.14 1.46 2.94
C LEU A 11 -21.29 2.69 2.56
N ALA A 12 -21.17 3.68 3.45
CA ALA A 12 -20.35 4.86 3.22
C ALA A 12 -18.83 4.60 3.36
N THR A 13 -18.41 3.66 4.22
CA THR A 13 -17.01 3.20 4.30
C THR A 13 -16.61 2.48 3.02
N LEU A 14 -17.44 1.56 2.52
CA LEU A 14 -17.17 0.89 1.24
C LEU A 14 -17.13 1.89 0.08
N SER A 15 -18.02 2.89 0.03
CA SER A 15 -18.11 3.88 -1.06
C SER A 15 -16.82 4.68 -1.28
N ALA A 16 -16.15 5.13 -0.21
CA ALA A 16 -15.04 6.05 -0.36
C ALA A 16 -13.69 5.36 -0.62
N MET A 17 -13.50 4.12 -0.16
CA MET A 17 -12.37 3.29 -0.62
C MET A 17 -12.63 2.78 -2.04
N HIS A 18 -13.88 2.49 -2.39
CA HIS A 18 -14.28 2.19 -3.75
C HIS A 18 -13.89 3.34 -4.69
N GLU A 19 -14.20 4.60 -4.36
CA GLU A 19 -13.74 5.76 -5.15
C GLU A 19 -12.21 5.84 -5.26
N ALA A 20 -11.48 5.66 -4.16
CA ALA A 20 -10.02 5.68 -4.18
C ALA A 20 -9.42 4.55 -5.05
N ILE A 21 -9.97 3.34 -5.00
CA ILE A 21 -9.53 2.20 -5.82
C ILE A 21 -9.86 2.42 -7.30
N PHE A 22 -11.04 2.95 -7.58
CA PHE A 22 -11.51 3.20 -8.94
C PHE A 22 -10.96 4.50 -9.54
N HIS A 23 -10.20 5.28 -8.78
CA HIS A 23 -9.50 6.46 -9.26
C HIS A 23 -8.57 6.11 -10.44
N PRO A 24 -8.47 6.94 -11.50
CA PRO A 24 -7.59 6.68 -12.65
C PRO A 24 -6.15 6.33 -12.27
N LEU A 25 -5.56 7.05 -11.31
CA LEU A 25 -4.22 6.77 -10.79
C LEU A 25 -4.09 5.38 -10.16
N SER A 26 -5.07 4.98 -9.35
CA SER A 26 -5.13 3.66 -8.72
C SER A 26 -5.28 2.54 -9.74
N ARG A 27 -6.15 2.73 -10.74
CA ARG A 27 -6.30 1.78 -11.85
C ARG A 27 -5.01 1.62 -12.64
N GLN A 28 -4.26 2.69 -12.85
CA GLN A 28 -2.94 2.62 -13.50
C GLN A 28 -1.96 1.79 -12.66
N ALA A 29 -1.87 2.03 -11.35
CA ALA A 29 -1.01 1.26 -10.45
C ALA A 29 -1.39 -0.24 -10.41
N ILE A 30 -2.68 -0.56 -10.27
CA ILE A 30 -3.20 -1.94 -10.30
C ILE A 30 -2.88 -2.60 -11.64
N THR A 31 -3.16 -1.92 -12.76
CA THR A 31 -2.87 -2.44 -14.11
C THR A 31 -1.37 -2.70 -14.27
N TRP A 32 -0.54 -1.78 -13.82
CA TRP A 32 0.91 -1.90 -13.88
C TRP A 32 1.43 -3.08 -13.06
N ALA A 33 0.91 -3.30 -11.85
CA ALA A 33 1.35 -4.42 -11.01
C ALA A 33 0.86 -5.78 -11.54
N SER A 34 -0.37 -5.81 -12.07
CA SER A 34 -1.05 -7.03 -12.52
C SER A 34 -0.63 -7.50 -13.91
N ALA A 35 -0.13 -6.60 -14.77
CA ALA A 35 0.26 -6.95 -16.13
C ALA A 35 1.43 -7.93 -16.14
N VAL A 36 1.37 -8.96 -16.98
CA VAL A 36 2.42 -10.00 -17.07
C VAL A 36 3.77 -9.41 -17.50
N LYS A 37 3.75 -8.45 -18.42
CA LYS A 37 4.90 -7.65 -18.87
C LYS A 37 4.66 -6.17 -18.61
N GLU A 38 5.72 -5.39 -18.55
CA GLU A 38 5.62 -3.93 -18.46
C GLU A 38 4.64 -3.38 -19.51
N PRO A 39 3.59 -2.65 -19.08
CA PRO A 39 2.72 -1.97 -20.02
C PRO A 39 3.48 -0.85 -20.73
N ILE A 40 3.64 -0.97 -22.06
CA ILE A 40 4.33 0.01 -22.93
C ILE A 40 3.78 1.45 -22.77
N LEU A 41 2.54 1.59 -22.29
CA LEU A 41 1.78 2.84 -22.22
C LEU A 41 1.96 3.65 -20.92
N LEU A 42 2.62 3.11 -19.90
CA LEU A 42 2.82 3.85 -18.66
C LEU A 42 4.13 4.64 -18.73
N SER A 43 4.03 5.96 -18.54
CA SER A 43 5.19 6.83 -18.70
C SER A 43 6.29 6.41 -17.73
N THR A 44 7.50 6.22 -18.24
CA THR A 44 8.71 5.91 -17.46
C THR A 44 8.95 6.88 -16.29
N LYS A 45 8.33 8.06 -16.32
CA LYS A 45 8.40 9.08 -15.27
C LYS A 45 7.77 8.67 -13.93
N GLN A 46 6.84 7.72 -13.92
CA GLN A 46 6.16 7.26 -12.70
C GLN A 46 6.86 6.07 -12.05
N CYS A 47 7.74 5.37 -12.77
CA CYS A 47 8.57 4.33 -12.20
C CYS A 47 9.83 4.96 -11.57
N LEU A 48 10.01 4.75 -10.28
CA LEU A 48 11.16 5.23 -9.53
C LEU A 48 12.13 4.06 -9.32
N GLU A 49 13.23 4.06 -10.08
CA GLU A 49 14.17 2.94 -10.13
C GLU A 49 14.92 2.70 -8.81
N THR A 50 15.04 3.73 -7.96
CA THR A 50 15.86 3.69 -6.76
C THR A 50 15.15 4.25 -5.53
N ARG A 51 15.57 3.76 -4.36
CA ARG A 51 15.00 4.14 -3.05
C ARG A 51 15.19 5.63 -2.74
N ASP A 52 16.33 6.19 -3.09
CA ASP A 52 16.64 7.61 -2.87
C ASP A 52 15.74 8.52 -3.72
N VAL A 53 15.41 8.12 -4.95
CA VAL A 53 14.45 8.85 -5.78
C VAL A 53 13.05 8.78 -5.18
N LEU A 54 12.60 7.61 -4.69
CA LEU A 54 11.33 7.51 -3.96
C LEU A 54 11.33 8.39 -2.70
N ARG A 55 12.40 8.35 -1.90
CA ARG A 55 12.49 9.15 -0.68
C ARG A 55 12.40 10.64 -0.99
N ALA A 56 13.13 11.13 -2.00
CA ALA A 56 13.06 12.52 -2.43
C ALA A 56 11.66 12.96 -2.88
N LYS A 57 10.89 12.05 -3.51
CA LYS A 57 9.49 12.30 -3.89
C LYS A 57 8.56 12.38 -2.68
N ILE A 58 8.74 11.51 -1.69
CA ILE A 58 7.99 11.56 -0.42
C ILE A 58 8.34 12.84 0.35
N ASP A 59 9.62 13.20 0.46
CA ASP A 59 10.05 14.46 1.11
C ASP A 59 9.46 15.69 0.42
N SER A 60 9.39 15.68 -0.91
CA SER A 60 8.77 16.77 -1.67
C SER A 60 7.26 16.87 -1.41
N LEU A 61 6.58 15.72 -1.23
CA LEU A 61 5.17 15.67 -0.85
C LEU A 61 4.96 16.25 0.54
N THR A 62 5.72 15.80 1.54
CA THR A 62 5.55 16.24 2.93
C THR A 62 5.75 17.75 3.07
N ILE A 63 6.78 18.32 2.43
CA ILE A 63 7.00 19.78 2.37
C ILE A 63 5.81 20.50 1.73
N ARG A 64 5.24 19.95 0.66
CA ARG A 64 4.08 20.54 -0.03
C ARG A 64 2.84 20.55 0.87
N LEU A 65 2.52 19.42 1.50
CA LEU A 65 1.38 19.30 2.41
C LEU A 65 1.52 20.21 3.65
N MET A 66 2.75 20.36 4.17
CA MET A 66 3.04 21.31 5.26
C MET A 66 2.71 22.74 4.84
N ARG A 67 3.12 23.15 3.63
CA ARG A 67 2.84 24.50 3.10
C ARG A 67 1.35 24.75 2.86
N GLN A 68 0.58 23.70 2.59
CA GLN A 68 -0.87 23.76 2.45
C GLN A 68 -1.60 23.77 3.81
N GLY A 69 -0.87 23.68 4.92
CA GLY A 69 -1.43 23.79 6.27
C GLY A 69 -1.98 22.48 6.83
N LEU A 70 -1.68 21.33 6.21
CA LEU A 70 -2.02 20.04 6.80
C LEU A 70 -1.23 19.85 8.11
N LYS A 71 -1.88 19.28 9.13
CA LYS A 71 -1.26 19.11 10.45
C LYS A 71 -0.03 18.20 10.39
N GLU A 72 1.00 18.59 11.12
CA GLU A 72 2.31 17.94 11.08
C GLU A 72 2.27 16.47 11.54
N ASP A 73 1.44 16.15 12.53
CA ASP A 73 1.22 14.78 13.01
C ASP A 73 0.73 13.86 11.88
N ARG A 74 -0.26 14.29 11.11
CA ARG A 74 -0.78 13.55 9.96
C ARG A 74 0.25 13.38 8.85
N ILE A 75 1.05 14.41 8.59
CA ILE A 75 2.11 14.35 7.57
C ILE A 75 3.18 13.35 7.99
N ARG A 76 3.58 13.32 9.26
CA ARG A 76 4.56 12.35 9.78
C ARG A 76 4.04 10.91 9.67
N LEU A 77 2.74 10.69 9.92
CA LEU A 77 2.14 9.37 9.80
C LEU A 77 2.05 8.90 8.34
N LEU A 78 1.69 9.80 7.42
CA LEU A 78 1.74 9.52 5.98
C LEU A 78 3.17 9.17 5.55
N ASP A 79 4.17 9.98 5.93
CA ASP A 79 5.58 9.74 5.61
C ASP A 79 6.05 8.37 6.11
N ALA A 80 5.70 8.02 7.35
CA ALA A 80 6.05 6.75 7.96
C ALA A 80 5.44 5.56 7.18
N VAL A 81 4.16 5.65 6.79
CA VAL A 81 3.49 4.59 6.03
C VAL A 81 4.07 4.46 4.62
N LEU A 82 4.23 5.57 3.89
CA LEU A 82 4.80 5.58 2.54
C LEU A 82 6.23 5.04 2.53
N SER A 83 7.04 5.46 3.49
CA SER A 83 8.44 5.06 3.61
C SER A 83 8.59 3.58 3.94
N GLU A 84 7.76 3.05 4.83
CA GLU A 84 7.82 1.64 5.22
C GLU A 84 7.38 0.73 4.06
N ILE A 85 6.28 1.04 3.39
CA ILE A 85 5.82 0.28 2.22
C ILE A 85 6.86 0.38 1.09
N GLY A 86 7.35 1.59 0.82
CA GLY A 86 8.35 1.84 -0.20
C GLY A 86 9.67 1.10 0.05
N SER A 87 10.17 1.10 1.28
CA SER A 87 11.41 0.39 1.62
C SER A 87 11.26 -1.11 1.40
N ASN A 88 10.14 -1.70 1.84
CA ASN A 88 9.85 -3.12 1.65
C ASN A 88 9.89 -3.53 0.17
N ALA A 89 9.36 -2.67 -0.73
CA ALA A 89 9.42 -2.92 -2.16
C ALA A 89 10.86 -3.02 -2.68
N PHE A 90 11.80 -2.21 -2.19
CA PHE A 90 13.21 -2.31 -2.59
C PHE A 90 13.94 -3.45 -1.87
N ASP A 91 13.79 -3.58 -0.55
CA ASP A 91 14.53 -4.55 0.27
C ASP A 91 14.27 -6.00 -0.14
N HIS A 92 13.05 -6.31 -0.58
CA HIS A 92 12.65 -7.68 -0.91
C HIS A 92 12.81 -8.04 -2.40
N ASN A 93 12.99 -7.04 -3.27
CA ASN A 93 13.02 -7.24 -4.72
C ASN A 93 14.39 -6.98 -5.36
N ILE A 94 15.43 -6.55 -4.62
CA ILE A 94 16.80 -6.44 -5.17
C ILE A 94 17.22 -7.79 -5.79
N GLY A 95 17.47 -7.77 -7.11
CA GLY A 95 17.81 -8.97 -7.89
C GLY A 95 16.66 -9.97 -8.10
N GLN A 96 15.43 -9.59 -7.75
CA GLN A 96 14.21 -10.42 -7.82
C GLN A 96 13.03 -9.66 -8.46
N TRP A 97 13.31 -8.54 -9.11
CA TRP A 97 12.34 -7.87 -9.99
C TRP A 97 11.97 -8.79 -11.14
N ARG A 98 10.69 -8.81 -11.50
CA ARG A 98 10.21 -9.65 -12.60
C ARG A 98 10.78 -9.20 -13.95
N ASP A 99 10.72 -7.90 -14.23
CA ASP A 99 11.13 -7.31 -15.51
C ASP A 99 11.59 -5.86 -15.38
N VAL A 100 10.88 -5.05 -14.58
CA VAL A 100 11.22 -3.64 -14.36
C VAL A 100 11.63 -3.42 -12.91
N PRO A 101 12.86 -2.91 -12.63
CA PRO A 101 13.24 -2.53 -11.29
C PRO A 101 12.55 -1.23 -10.86
N GLY A 102 12.18 -1.16 -9.59
CA GLY A 102 11.67 0.06 -8.97
C GLY A 102 10.19 0.01 -8.64
N VAL A 103 9.69 1.18 -8.25
CA VAL A 103 8.33 1.36 -7.72
C VAL A 103 7.58 2.35 -8.59
N PHE A 104 6.42 1.96 -9.11
CA PHE A 104 5.44 2.90 -9.62
C PHE A 104 4.94 3.76 -8.45
N PHE A 105 5.18 5.05 -8.51
CA PHE A 105 4.76 6.00 -7.49
C PHE A 105 3.92 7.12 -8.10
N GLY A 106 2.77 7.37 -7.49
CA GLY A 106 1.87 8.43 -7.92
C GLY A 106 1.21 9.12 -6.74
N ILE A 107 0.94 10.41 -6.91
CA ILE A 107 0.22 11.22 -5.93
C ILE A 107 -0.80 12.07 -6.68
N GLU A 108 -2.00 12.15 -6.13
CA GLU A 108 -3.05 13.03 -6.62
C GLU A 108 -3.78 13.68 -5.45
N GLU A 109 -3.96 15.00 -5.52
CA GLU A 109 -4.74 15.75 -4.55
C GLU A 109 -6.16 15.88 -5.12
N THR A 110 -7.14 15.48 -4.33
CA THR A 110 -8.57 15.49 -4.65
C THR A 110 -9.28 16.44 -3.69
N GLU A 111 -10.55 16.76 -3.96
CA GLU A 111 -11.38 17.55 -3.04
C GLU A 111 -11.53 16.87 -1.66
N ASP A 112 -11.49 15.53 -1.63
CA ASP A 112 -11.72 14.73 -0.44
C ASP A 112 -10.44 14.36 0.33
N GLY A 113 -9.26 14.62 -0.23
CA GLY A 113 -7.99 14.27 0.39
C GLY A 113 -6.86 14.00 -0.60
N VAL A 114 -5.80 13.37 -0.10
CA VAL A 114 -4.60 13.05 -0.87
C VAL A 114 -4.56 11.55 -1.15
N LEU A 115 -4.59 11.19 -2.44
CA LEU A 115 -4.39 9.83 -2.93
C LEU A 115 -2.91 9.61 -3.21
N CYS A 116 -2.35 8.52 -2.68
CA CYS A 116 -0.99 8.07 -2.97
C CYS A 116 -1.02 6.62 -3.39
N VAL A 117 -0.22 6.25 -4.39
CA VAL A 117 -0.10 4.87 -4.86
C VAL A 117 1.37 4.46 -4.90
N LEU A 118 1.65 3.26 -4.40
CA LEU A 118 2.93 2.57 -4.60
C LEU A 118 2.63 1.20 -5.19
N ALA A 119 3.26 0.85 -6.29
CA ALA A 119 3.24 -0.52 -6.77
C ALA A 119 4.64 -0.96 -7.15
N ASP A 120 4.92 -2.25 -6.96
CA ASP A 120 6.17 -2.87 -7.38
C ASP A 120 5.91 -4.09 -8.28
N ARG A 121 6.83 -4.38 -9.21
CA ARG A 121 6.80 -5.58 -10.07
C ARG A 121 7.77 -6.63 -9.55
N GLY A 122 7.77 -6.82 -8.24
CA GLY A 122 8.57 -7.80 -7.52
C GLY A 122 8.03 -9.22 -7.56
N GLN A 123 8.48 -10.03 -6.59
CA GLN A 123 8.11 -11.44 -6.45
C GLN A 123 6.81 -11.69 -5.68
N GLY A 124 6.20 -10.64 -5.12
CA GLY A 124 5.01 -10.70 -4.28
C GLY A 124 5.25 -11.17 -2.85
N LEU A 125 4.21 -11.03 -2.02
CA LEU A 125 4.29 -11.23 -0.58
C LEU A 125 4.42 -12.70 -0.18
N LEU A 126 3.63 -13.60 -0.79
CA LEU A 126 3.68 -15.03 -0.50
C LEU A 126 5.08 -15.61 -0.77
N THR A 127 5.66 -15.31 -1.93
CA THR A 127 7.03 -15.73 -2.28
C THR A 127 8.05 -15.19 -1.29
N THR A 128 7.90 -13.92 -0.89
CA THR A 128 8.78 -13.27 0.08
C THR A 128 8.71 -13.97 1.45
N LEU A 129 7.51 -14.24 1.95
CA LEU A 129 7.31 -14.84 3.26
C LEU A 129 7.67 -16.31 3.32
N ARG A 130 7.51 -17.07 2.22
CA ARG A 130 7.92 -18.48 2.15
C ARG A 130 9.39 -18.73 2.47
N ARG A 131 10.25 -17.71 2.33
CA ARG A 131 11.67 -17.79 2.72
C ARG A 131 11.87 -17.96 4.22
N VAL A 132 10.92 -17.49 5.03
CA VAL A 132 10.96 -17.55 6.51
C VAL A 132 9.86 -18.42 7.10
N ARG A 133 8.79 -18.69 6.33
CA ARG A 133 7.65 -19.55 6.69
C ARG A 133 7.19 -20.35 5.47
N SER A 134 7.91 -21.44 5.20
CA SER A 134 7.70 -22.30 4.02
C SER A 134 6.32 -22.94 3.95
N GLU A 135 5.62 -23.05 5.08
CA GLU A 135 4.30 -23.65 5.22
C GLU A 135 3.17 -22.81 4.64
N LEU A 136 3.40 -21.52 4.35
CA LEU A 136 2.37 -20.64 3.77
C LEU A 136 1.92 -21.14 2.41
N THR A 137 0.62 -21.37 2.24
CA THR A 137 0.08 -22.02 1.02
C THR A 137 -0.55 -21.06 0.04
N ASN A 138 -1.08 -19.93 0.51
CA ASN A 138 -1.91 -19.03 -0.29
C ASN A 138 -1.68 -17.54 0.05
N ASP A 139 -2.08 -16.65 -0.86
CA ASP A 139 -1.80 -15.21 -0.76
C ASP A 139 -2.59 -14.53 0.38
N ALA A 140 -3.81 -14.99 0.67
CA ALA A 140 -4.62 -14.45 1.75
C ALA A 140 -3.98 -14.71 3.13
N GLU A 141 -3.44 -15.91 3.34
CA GLU A 141 -2.68 -16.27 4.54
C GLU A 141 -1.39 -15.45 4.64
N ALA A 142 -0.66 -15.29 3.54
CA ALA A 142 0.55 -14.45 3.49
C ALA A 142 0.25 -13.00 3.90
N LEU A 143 -0.83 -12.41 3.38
CA LEU A 143 -1.27 -11.06 3.77
C LEU A 143 -1.61 -10.98 5.27
N ARG A 144 -2.38 -11.94 5.78
CA ARG A 144 -2.71 -11.99 7.21
C ARG A 144 -1.45 -12.04 8.07
N VAL A 145 -0.51 -12.93 7.74
CA VAL A 145 0.75 -13.07 8.48
C VAL A 145 1.56 -11.78 8.43
N ALA A 146 1.69 -11.15 7.26
CA ALA A 146 2.46 -9.92 7.11
C ALA A 146 1.94 -8.77 7.99
N PHE A 147 0.63 -8.59 8.02
CA PHE A 147 -0.01 -7.49 8.75
C PHE A 147 -0.26 -7.79 10.23
N THR A 148 -0.32 -9.07 10.66
CA THR A 148 -0.73 -9.42 12.04
C THR A 148 0.31 -10.16 12.87
N GLU A 149 1.14 -11.03 12.28
CA GLU A 149 1.93 -12.01 13.05
C GLU A 149 3.40 -11.68 13.16
N ARG A 150 3.94 -11.54 14.38
CA ARG A 150 5.36 -11.22 14.56
C ARG A 150 6.24 -12.32 13.93
N LEU A 151 6.92 -11.96 12.85
CA LEU A 151 7.88 -12.84 12.20
C LEU A 151 9.21 -12.68 12.95
N SER A 152 9.51 -13.61 13.85
CA SER A 152 10.81 -13.63 14.52
C SER A 152 11.88 -14.20 13.59
N GLY A 153 12.55 -13.34 12.83
CA GLY A 153 13.85 -13.68 12.23
C GLY A 153 14.95 -13.70 13.31
N ARG A 154 16.01 -14.51 13.13
CA ARG A 154 17.17 -14.49 14.03
C ARG A 154 17.79 -13.09 14.05
N ALA A 155 18.33 -12.68 15.20
CA ALA A 155 18.97 -11.38 15.38
C ALA A 155 20.14 -11.15 14.40
N PRO A 156 20.39 -9.91 13.94
CA PRO A 156 19.76 -8.66 14.37
C PRO A 156 18.80 -8.11 13.30
N GLU A 157 17.73 -8.82 12.97
CA GLU A 157 16.79 -8.33 11.95
C GLU A 157 15.49 -7.82 12.58
N GLN A 158 15.27 -6.50 12.49
CA GLN A 158 13.93 -5.92 12.54
C GLN A 158 13.10 -6.23 11.27
N ARG A 159 13.57 -7.15 10.42
CA ARG A 159 12.89 -7.56 9.19
C ARG A 159 11.62 -8.35 9.53
N GLY A 160 10.49 -7.97 8.93
CA GLY A 160 9.18 -8.62 9.16
C GLY A 160 8.20 -7.87 10.07
N ASN A 161 8.50 -6.62 10.47
CA ASN A 161 7.58 -5.77 11.26
C ASN A 161 6.96 -4.60 10.48
N GLY A 162 7.43 -4.32 9.27
CA GLY A 162 7.03 -3.14 8.51
C GLY A 162 5.53 -2.99 8.33
N LEU A 163 4.89 -4.01 7.74
CA LEU A 163 3.44 -3.97 7.49
C LEU A 163 2.60 -4.00 8.77
N LYS A 164 3.15 -4.47 9.90
CA LYS A 164 2.47 -4.36 11.20
C LYS A 164 2.51 -2.95 11.76
N PHE A 165 3.65 -2.30 11.62
CA PHE A 165 3.81 -0.92 12.00
C PHE A 165 2.85 -0.05 11.18
N VAL A 166 2.79 -0.27 9.86
CA VAL A 166 1.80 0.34 8.97
C VAL A 166 0.38 0.09 9.49
N ARG A 167 -0.01 -1.16 9.74
CA ARG A 167 -1.33 -1.48 10.31
C ARG A 167 -1.63 -0.71 11.60
N SER A 168 -0.66 -0.63 12.51
CA SER A 168 -0.85 0.08 13.78
C SER A 168 -1.16 1.56 13.59
N ILE A 169 -0.54 2.19 12.58
CA ILE A 169 -0.83 3.58 12.22
C ILE A 169 -2.24 3.70 11.65
N LEU A 170 -2.59 2.85 10.67
CA LEU A 170 -3.90 2.93 9.96
C LEU A 170 -5.10 2.74 10.90
N LEU A 171 -4.94 1.94 11.96
CA LEU A 171 -6.00 1.72 12.95
C LEU A 171 -6.11 2.86 13.96
N GLN A 172 -5.12 3.74 14.05
CA GLN A 172 -5.07 4.87 14.98
C GLN A 172 -5.34 6.21 14.28
N ASP A 173 -4.88 6.38 13.05
CA ASP A 173 -4.94 7.62 12.29
C ASP A 173 -5.68 7.35 10.98
N GLY A 174 -6.63 8.22 10.61
CA GLY A 174 -7.64 7.96 9.57
C GLY A 174 -7.12 7.93 8.12
N ILE A 175 -5.94 7.37 7.89
CA ILE A 175 -5.42 7.01 6.57
C ILE A 175 -6.08 5.69 6.18
N ASP A 176 -6.73 5.69 5.02
CA ASP A 176 -7.28 4.46 4.47
C ASP A 176 -6.23 3.78 3.58
N LEU A 177 -6.25 2.45 3.55
CA LEU A 177 -5.34 1.62 2.76
C LEU A 177 -6.13 0.56 1.99
N TRP A 178 -5.78 0.34 0.73
CA TRP A 178 -5.93 -0.93 0.04
C TRP A 178 -4.54 -1.47 -0.30
N TYR A 179 -4.26 -2.71 0.03
CA TYR A 179 -2.99 -3.37 -0.25
C TYR A 179 -3.22 -4.74 -0.87
N GLY A 180 -2.75 -4.95 -2.10
CA GLY A 180 -2.90 -6.19 -2.84
C GLY A 180 -1.56 -6.88 -3.11
N SER A 181 -1.56 -8.22 -3.04
CA SER A 181 -0.48 -9.09 -3.52
C SER A 181 -1.05 -10.48 -3.81
N GLY A 182 -0.69 -11.05 -4.95
CA GLY A 182 -1.29 -12.28 -5.47
C GLY A 182 -2.79 -12.11 -5.70
N ASN A 183 -3.60 -13.12 -5.37
CA ASN A 183 -5.05 -13.05 -5.50
C ASN A 183 -5.78 -12.48 -4.28
N ALA A 184 -5.07 -11.82 -3.36
CA ALA A 184 -5.64 -11.32 -2.12
C ALA A 184 -5.34 -9.84 -1.89
N ALA A 185 -6.21 -9.18 -1.12
CA ALA A 185 -6.06 -7.82 -0.69
C ALA A 185 -6.49 -7.61 0.77
N TYR A 186 -5.82 -6.67 1.42
CA TYR A 186 -6.10 -6.17 2.76
C TYR A 186 -6.53 -4.71 2.66
N THR A 187 -7.60 -4.34 3.34
CA THR A 187 -8.06 -2.95 3.39
C THR A 187 -8.24 -2.46 4.81
N VAL A 188 -7.94 -1.18 5.01
CA VAL A 188 -8.34 -0.42 6.19
C VAL A 188 -9.12 0.78 5.71
N VAL A 189 -10.36 0.92 6.15
CA VAL A 189 -11.21 2.07 5.80
C VAL A 189 -11.85 2.60 7.05
N ARG A 190 -11.60 3.86 7.38
CA ARG A 190 -12.04 4.48 8.64
C ARG A 190 -11.71 3.62 9.87
N ARG A 191 -10.48 3.07 9.88
CA ARG A 191 -9.95 2.18 10.93
C ARG A 191 -10.64 0.82 11.03
N GLU A 192 -11.46 0.44 10.05
CA GLU A 192 -12.07 -0.89 9.95
C GLU A 192 -11.29 -1.75 8.96
N GLU A 193 -10.91 -2.94 9.40
CA GLU A 193 -10.13 -3.90 8.59
C GLU A 193 -11.03 -4.82 7.79
N ASN A 194 -10.66 -5.08 6.54
CA ASN A 194 -11.29 -6.11 5.73
C ASN A 194 -10.25 -6.89 4.92
N TRP A 195 -10.59 -8.13 4.58
CA TRP A 195 -9.79 -9.03 3.75
C TRP A 195 -10.66 -9.46 2.58
N MET A 196 -10.13 -9.38 1.37
CA MET A 196 -10.87 -9.67 0.15
C MET A 196 -9.97 -10.32 -0.90
N GLU A 197 -10.59 -10.85 -1.94
CA GLU A 197 -9.86 -11.29 -3.13
C GLU A 197 -9.48 -10.08 -3.99
N ALA A 198 -8.32 -10.17 -4.63
CA ALA A 198 -7.88 -9.19 -5.62
C ALA A 198 -8.14 -9.73 -7.03
N ASP A 199 -8.97 -9.02 -7.78
CA ASP A 199 -9.25 -9.28 -9.19
C ASP A 199 -9.05 -7.99 -10.00
N PRO A 200 -8.05 -7.92 -10.90
CA PRO A 200 -7.09 -8.98 -11.24
C PRO A 200 -6.08 -9.26 -10.10
N PRO A 201 -5.41 -10.44 -10.12
CA PRO A 201 -4.30 -10.72 -9.21
C PRO A 201 -3.12 -9.75 -9.40
N ILE A 202 -2.52 -9.34 -8.28
CA ILE A 202 -1.37 -8.43 -8.23
C ILE A 202 -0.08 -9.26 -8.24
N LEU A 203 0.68 -9.21 -9.33
CA LEU A 203 1.85 -10.09 -9.50
C LEU A 203 3.09 -9.65 -8.69
N GLY A 204 3.07 -8.44 -8.11
CA GLY A 204 4.03 -7.96 -7.12
C GLY A 204 3.30 -7.53 -5.84
N CYS A 205 3.47 -6.26 -5.44
CA CYS A 205 2.62 -5.63 -4.43
C CYS A 205 2.07 -4.29 -4.94
N CYS A 206 0.90 -3.89 -4.45
CA CYS A 206 0.30 -2.60 -4.75
C CYS A 206 -0.40 -2.04 -3.52
N ALA A 207 -0.07 -0.81 -3.14
CA ALA A 207 -0.65 -0.06 -2.04
C ALA A 207 -1.31 1.21 -2.58
N ILE A 208 -2.57 1.43 -2.19
CA ILE A 208 -3.35 2.62 -2.47
C ILE A 208 -3.70 3.22 -1.12
N LEU A 209 -3.21 4.43 -0.86
CA LEU A 209 -3.40 5.15 0.39
C LEU A 209 -4.25 6.38 0.14
N PHE A 210 -5.23 6.61 1.01
CA PHE A 210 -6.06 7.80 0.94
C PHE A 210 -6.05 8.54 2.28
N LEU A 211 -5.39 9.70 2.28
CA LEU A 211 -5.35 10.60 3.41
C LEU A 211 -6.52 11.58 3.30
N ARG A 212 -7.62 11.29 4.01
CA ARG A 212 -8.83 12.14 3.97
C ARG A 212 -8.54 13.55 4.46
N ASN A 213 -9.22 14.53 3.89
CA ASN A 213 -9.30 15.85 4.50
C ASN A 213 -9.97 15.75 5.87
N PRO A 214 -9.53 16.56 6.86
CA PRO A 214 -10.09 16.55 8.20
C PRO A 214 -11.56 16.98 8.26
#